data_AF-A0A259DJ39-F1
#
_entry.id   AF-A0A259DJ39-F1
#
_cell.length_a   1.000
_cell.length_b   1.000
_cell.length_c   1.000
_cell.angle_alpha   90.00
_cell.angle_beta   90.00
_cell.angle_gamma   90.00
#
_symmetry.space_group_name_H-M   'P 1'
#
loop_
_entity.id
_entity.type
_entity.pdbx_description
1 polymer ?
#
loop_
_entity_poly.entity_id
_entity_poly.type
_entity_poly.pdbx_seq_one_letter_code
_entity_poly.pdbx_strand_id
1 'polypeptide(L)'
;MQKFSAHFDYETAARARGHRHIAGVDEVGRGPLAGPVTAAAVTRSLPDWTFRPAPLLPREVVALSPSDLGGAKSLPGEPPSPDAAVRARGTALHLLLERLPSLDRADWQGQAAALIPDPVLAADVLAEARAVLDDPTLGFLFAPDTLAEVAVTGLWLGRPVTGSIDRLIVTPDRVLIVDYKSNAVIPPDPASVPEGILRQLGAYAQVLGQIYPDRRIETAVLWTRAPWFMSLPPGIVRGALSRATIPRATIP
;
A
#
# COMPACT_ATOMS: atom_id res chain seq x y z
N MET A 1 5.68 -25.61 44.46
CA MET A 1 6.92 -25.48 43.66
C MET A 1 7.33 -24.01 43.66
N GLN A 2 8.26 -23.64 44.54
CA GLN A 2 8.80 -22.28 44.61
C GLN A 2 9.80 -22.12 43.46
N LYS A 3 9.56 -21.18 42.55
CA LYS A 3 10.51 -20.85 41.48
C LYS A 3 11.79 -20.35 42.15
N PHE A 4 12.91 -21.05 41.94
CA PHE A 4 14.23 -20.49 42.23
C PHE A 4 14.34 -19.17 41.46
N SER A 5 14.37 -18.04 42.18
CA SER A 5 14.74 -16.76 41.60
C SER A 5 16.26 -16.73 41.53
N ALA A 6 16.82 -16.52 40.34
CA ALA A 6 18.26 -16.36 40.22
C ALA A 6 18.69 -15.11 41.00
N HIS A 7 19.57 -15.29 41.98
CA HIS A 7 20.15 -14.21 42.78
C HIS A 7 21.37 -13.65 42.05
N PHE A 8 21.21 -12.47 41.43
CA PHE A 8 22.29 -11.77 40.70
C PHE A 8 22.84 -10.58 41.49
N ASP A 9 22.82 -10.65 42.82
CA ASP A 9 23.16 -9.53 43.71
C ASP A 9 24.64 -9.11 43.52
N TYR A 10 25.53 -10.08 43.34
CA TYR A 10 26.95 -9.85 43.11
C TYR A 10 27.24 -9.23 41.74
N GLU A 11 26.58 -9.72 40.70
CA GLU A 11 26.71 -9.22 39.34
C GLU A 11 26.14 -7.82 39.23
N THR A 12 25.02 -7.55 39.90
CA THR A 12 24.38 -6.23 39.96
C THR A 12 25.30 -5.22 40.66
N ALA A 13 25.87 -5.59 41.81
CA ALA A 13 26.82 -4.75 42.52
C ALA A 13 28.12 -4.52 41.73
N ALA A 14 28.62 -5.53 41.02
CA ALA A 14 29.80 -5.39 40.16
C ALA A 14 29.53 -4.48 38.95
N ARG A 15 28.35 -4.60 38.32
CA ARG A 15 27.92 -3.69 37.23
C ARG A 15 27.77 -2.25 37.74
N ALA A 16 27.21 -2.06 38.93
CA ALA A 16 27.08 -0.73 39.54
C ALA A 16 28.43 -0.04 39.81
N ARG A 17 29.49 -0.82 40.06
CA ARG A 17 30.88 -0.33 40.19
C ARG A 17 31.58 -0.11 38.85
N GLY A 18 30.89 -0.28 37.72
CA GLY A 18 31.44 -0.08 36.38
C GLY A 18 32.23 -1.27 35.81
N HIS A 19 32.19 -2.44 36.46
CA HIS A 19 32.81 -3.64 35.89
C HIS A 19 32.00 -4.14 34.69
N ARG A 20 32.69 -4.25 33.55
CA ARG A 20 32.08 -4.66 32.26
C ARG A 20 32.10 -6.17 32.02
N HIS A 21 33.11 -6.86 32.55
CA HIS A 21 33.26 -8.32 32.45
C HIS A 21 33.16 -8.92 33.85
N ILE A 22 32.15 -9.77 34.06
CA ILE A 22 31.92 -10.47 35.33
C ILE A 22 31.86 -11.95 34.99
N ALA A 23 32.71 -12.74 35.63
CA ALA A 23 32.70 -14.19 35.50
C ALA A 23 32.64 -14.80 36.89
N GLY A 24 31.71 -15.72 37.09
CA GLY A 24 31.67 -16.56 38.28
C GLY A 24 32.71 -17.67 38.17
N VAL A 25 33.25 -18.06 39.32
CA VAL A 25 34.02 -19.29 39.47
C VAL A 25 33.17 -20.22 40.32
N ASP A 26 32.97 -21.45 39.86
CA ASP A 26 32.25 -22.47 40.62
C ASP A 26 33.23 -23.39 41.38
N GLU A 27 32.74 -24.09 42.38
CA GLU A 27 33.53 -25.06 43.12
C GLU A 27 34.03 -26.19 42.21
N VAL A 28 35.25 -26.63 42.47
CA VAL A 28 35.80 -27.82 41.84
C VAL A 28 35.37 -29.03 42.66
N GLY A 29 34.22 -29.61 42.33
CA GLY A 29 33.72 -30.80 43.02
C GLY A 29 34.63 -32.01 42.77
N ARG A 30 35.36 -32.48 43.80
CA ARG A 30 36.00 -33.82 43.85
C ARG A 30 36.11 -34.35 45.28
N GLY A 31 35.85 -35.65 45.42
CA GLY A 31 36.04 -36.40 46.67
C GLY A 31 37.52 -36.50 47.11
N PRO A 32 37.79 -37.05 48.29
CA PRO A 32 39.03 -36.89 49.06
C PRO A 32 40.33 -37.47 48.43
N LEU A 33 40.30 -37.96 47.19
CA LEU A 33 41.41 -38.62 46.50
C LEU A 33 42.05 -37.80 45.37
N ALA A 34 41.47 -36.66 44.99
CA ALA A 34 42.11 -35.73 44.06
C ALA A 34 42.88 -34.69 44.88
N GLY A 35 44.18 -34.54 44.65
CA GLY A 35 45.03 -33.53 45.31
C GLY A 35 44.54 -32.08 45.09
N PRO A 36 45.36 -31.04 45.38
CA PRO A 36 44.89 -29.65 45.31
C PRO A 36 44.35 -29.32 43.91
N VAL A 37 43.09 -28.87 43.84
CA VAL A 37 42.42 -28.43 42.60
C VAL A 37 42.20 -26.93 42.64
N THR A 38 42.34 -26.26 41.49
CA THR A 38 42.06 -24.83 41.33
C THR A 38 41.02 -24.62 40.24
N ALA A 39 39.97 -23.87 40.56
CA ALA A 39 39.00 -23.37 39.59
C ALA A 39 39.42 -21.95 39.14
N ALA A 40 39.29 -21.66 37.85
CA ALA A 40 39.56 -20.34 37.29
C ALA A 40 38.54 -19.99 36.21
N ALA A 41 38.16 -18.72 36.15
CA ALA A 41 37.33 -18.17 35.08
C ALA A 41 38.15 -17.21 34.21
N VAL A 42 37.96 -17.30 32.90
CA VAL A 42 38.64 -16.45 31.92
C VAL A 42 37.60 -15.61 31.19
N THR A 43 37.78 -14.29 31.21
CA THR A 43 36.99 -13.37 30.37
C THR A 43 37.81 -12.98 29.16
N ARG A 44 37.19 -12.95 27.97
CA ARG A 44 37.80 -12.41 26.76
C ARG A 44 37.36 -10.96 26.60
N SER A 45 38.28 -10.09 26.23
CA SER A 45 37.94 -8.74 25.79
C SER A 45 37.20 -8.85 24.46
N LEU A 46 35.97 -8.35 24.42
CA LEU A 46 35.27 -8.11 23.16
C LEU A 46 35.62 -6.71 22.63
N PRO A 47 35.61 -6.51 21.31
CA PRO A 47 35.78 -5.18 20.73
C PRO A 47 34.73 -4.20 21.27
N ASP A 48 35.10 -2.94 21.48
CA ASP A 48 34.19 -1.93 22.08
C ASP A 48 32.83 -1.79 21.37
N TRP A 49 32.76 -2.07 20.07
CA TRP A 49 31.51 -1.97 19.30
C TRP A 49 30.43 -2.94 19.78
N THR A 50 30.78 -4.07 20.41
CA THR A 50 29.79 -5.04 20.92
C THR A 50 28.97 -4.50 22.09
N PHE A 51 29.44 -3.43 22.73
CA PHE A 51 28.79 -2.80 23.89
C PHE A 51 28.19 -1.44 23.56
N ARG A 52 28.36 -0.94 22.33
CA ARG A 52 27.71 0.28 21.89
C ARG A 52 26.27 -0.06 21.52
N PRO A 53 25.26 0.63 22.07
CA PRO A 53 23.89 0.51 21.58
C PRO A 53 23.89 0.74 20.08
N ALA A 54 23.17 -0.12 19.34
CA ALA A 54 22.95 0.12 17.93
C ALA A 54 22.36 1.52 17.75
N PRO A 55 22.81 2.30 16.75
CA PRO A 55 22.18 3.57 16.45
C PRO A 55 20.68 3.38 16.27
N LEU A 56 19.87 4.25 16.88
CA LEU A 56 18.45 4.30 16.60
C LEU A 56 18.29 4.62 15.11
N LEU A 57 17.86 3.63 14.32
CA LEU A 57 17.51 3.88 12.93
C LEU A 57 16.37 4.91 12.93
N PRO A 58 16.41 5.94 12.05
CA PRO A 58 15.27 6.81 11.85
C PRO A 58 14.05 5.95 11.59
N ARG A 59 12.98 6.17 12.35
CA ARG A 59 11.74 5.40 12.20
C ARG A 59 11.27 5.56 10.75
N GLU A 60 11.03 4.44 10.09
CA GLU A 60 10.66 4.42 8.68
C GLU A 60 9.42 5.32 8.47
N VAL A 61 9.56 6.33 7.61
CA VAL A 61 8.42 7.19 7.29
C VAL A 61 7.48 6.38 6.41
N VAL A 62 6.43 5.82 7.02
CA VAL A 62 5.43 5.03 6.31
C VAL A 62 4.77 5.90 5.24
N ALA A 63 4.90 5.46 3.99
CA ALA A 63 4.27 6.11 2.84
C ALA A 63 2.75 6.02 2.96
N LEU A 64 2.08 7.11 2.60
CA LEU A 64 0.63 7.18 2.54
C LEU A 64 0.14 6.53 1.24
N SER A 65 -0.92 5.74 1.33
CA SER A 65 -1.67 5.30 0.15
C SER A 65 -2.72 6.36 -0.21
N PRO A 66 -2.81 6.81 -1.48
CA PRO A 66 -3.87 7.69 -1.97
C PRO A 66 -5.28 7.17 -1.65
N SER A 67 -5.48 5.86 -1.68
CA SER A 67 -6.77 5.24 -1.39
C SER A 67 -7.09 5.22 0.11
N ASP A 68 -6.13 5.49 0.99
CA ASP A 68 -6.31 5.50 2.45
C ASP A 68 -6.35 6.91 3.06
N LEU A 69 -6.59 7.94 2.23
CA LEU A 69 -6.75 9.34 2.66
C LEU A 69 -8.11 9.66 3.31
N GLY A 70 -8.87 8.62 3.67
CA GLY A 70 -10.19 8.70 4.31
C GLY A 70 -11.30 9.22 3.40
N GLY A 71 -12.52 9.26 3.94
CA GLY A 71 -13.74 9.62 3.19
C GLY A 71 -14.43 8.39 2.60
N ALA A 72 -15.74 8.50 2.35
CA ALA A 72 -16.51 7.41 1.76
C ALA A 72 -16.06 7.13 0.32
N LYS A 73 -15.99 5.85 -0.06
CA LYS A 73 -15.73 5.40 -1.45
C LYS A 73 -16.99 4.90 -2.17
N SER A 74 -18.12 5.00 -1.49
CA SER A 74 -19.42 4.50 -1.91
C SER A 74 -20.49 5.54 -1.64
N LEU A 75 -21.56 5.51 -2.42
CA LEU A 75 -22.72 6.39 -2.26
C LEU A 75 -23.72 5.81 -1.25
N PRO A 76 -24.62 6.65 -0.68
CA PRO A 76 -25.72 6.18 0.15
C PRO A 76 -26.56 5.11 -0.59
N GLY A 77 -26.76 3.95 0.04
CA GLY A 77 -27.43 2.80 -0.57
C GLY A 77 -26.50 1.64 -0.92
N GLU A 78 -25.19 1.86 -0.90
CA GLU A 78 -24.18 0.78 -0.93
C GLU A 78 -23.74 0.41 0.49
N PRO A 79 -23.40 -0.87 0.74
CA PRO A 79 -22.83 -1.27 2.02
C PRO A 79 -21.50 -0.51 2.28
N PRO A 80 -21.26 -0.02 3.51
CA PRO A 80 -20.11 0.84 3.83
C PRO A 80 -18.75 0.12 3.68
N SER A 81 -18.75 -1.21 3.74
CA SER A 81 -17.61 -2.05 3.37
C SER A 81 -18.10 -3.11 2.40
N PRO A 82 -17.56 -3.19 1.17
CA PRO A 82 -17.93 -4.25 0.24
C PRO A 82 -17.53 -5.61 0.82
N ASP A 83 -18.38 -6.62 0.70
CA ASP A 83 -18.01 -7.99 1.07
C ASP A 83 -16.85 -8.50 0.20
N ALA A 84 -16.18 -9.57 0.65
CA ALA A 84 -15.02 -10.13 -0.04
C ALA A 84 -15.31 -10.46 -1.53
N ALA A 85 -16.54 -10.90 -1.83
CA ALA A 85 -16.98 -11.17 -3.20
C ALA A 85 -17.01 -9.90 -4.08
N VAL A 86 -17.48 -8.77 -3.55
CA VAL A 86 -17.51 -7.49 -4.29
C VAL A 86 -16.11 -6.99 -4.59
N ARG A 87 -15.18 -7.11 -3.62
CA ARG A 87 -13.76 -6.78 -3.85
C ARG A 87 -13.14 -7.68 -4.91
N ALA A 88 -13.34 -9.00 -4.79
CA ALA A 88 -12.81 -9.96 -5.77
C ALA A 88 -13.33 -9.69 -7.19
N ARG A 89 -14.63 -9.35 -7.32
CA ARG A 89 -15.21 -8.94 -8.61
C ARG A 89 -14.56 -7.68 -9.16
N GLY A 90 -14.36 -6.66 -8.34
CA GLY A 90 -13.69 -5.42 -8.74
C GLY A 90 -12.25 -5.67 -9.22
N THR A 91 -11.48 -6.45 -8.45
CA THR A 91 -10.11 -6.84 -8.82
C THR A 91 -10.08 -7.64 -10.13
N ALA A 92 -11.01 -8.58 -10.32
CA ALA A 92 -11.11 -9.36 -11.55
C ALA A 92 -11.43 -8.46 -12.76
N LEU A 93 -12.34 -7.49 -12.60
CA LEU A 93 -12.68 -6.55 -13.68
C LEU A 93 -11.49 -5.66 -14.06
N HIS A 94 -10.77 -5.10 -13.08
CA HIS A 94 -9.55 -4.32 -13.33
C HIS A 94 -8.51 -5.13 -14.10
N LEU A 95 -8.27 -6.38 -13.68
CA LEU A 95 -7.35 -7.29 -14.35
C LEU A 95 -7.74 -7.55 -15.81
N LEU A 96 -9.04 -7.69 -16.12
CA LEU A 96 -9.50 -7.82 -17.50
C LEU A 96 -9.29 -6.52 -18.30
N LEU A 97 -9.63 -5.36 -17.73
CA LEU A 97 -9.45 -4.06 -18.39
C LEU A 97 -7.97 -3.68 -18.57
N GLU A 98 -7.07 -4.25 -17.78
CA GLU A 98 -5.62 -4.17 -17.96
C GLU A 98 -5.15 -5.03 -19.14
N ARG A 99 -5.62 -6.29 -19.23
CA ARG A 99 -5.05 -7.32 -20.11
C ARG A 99 -5.72 -7.48 -21.46
N LEU A 100 -7.04 -7.35 -21.53
CA LEU A 100 -7.79 -7.58 -22.76
C LEU A 100 -7.52 -6.57 -23.89
N PRO A 101 -7.24 -5.27 -23.63
CA PRO A 101 -6.99 -4.30 -24.71
C PRO A 101 -5.87 -4.66 -25.69
N SER A 102 -4.87 -5.43 -25.24
CA SER A 102 -3.72 -5.82 -26.06
C SER A 102 -3.89 -7.16 -26.78
N LEU A 103 -5.04 -7.81 -26.62
CA LEU A 103 -5.35 -9.13 -27.19
C LEU A 103 -6.43 -9.03 -28.26
N ASP A 104 -6.41 -9.99 -29.19
CA ASP A 104 -7.49 -10.15 -30.15
C ASP A 104 -8.80 -10.52 -29.45
N ARG A 105 -9.91 -9.96 -29.95
CA ARG A 105 -11.25 -10.16 -29.38
C ARG A 105 -11.66 -11.64 -29.27
N ALA A 106 -11.15 -12.47 -30.18
CA ALA A 106 -11.38 -13.91 -30.19
C ALA A 106 -10.80 -14.61 -28.95
N ASP A 107 -9.72 -14.07 -28.39
CA ASP A 107 -9.00 -14.66 -27.26
C ASP A 107 -9.54 -14.20 -25.90
N TRP A 108 -10.36 -13.16 -25.86
CA TRP A 108 -10.84 -12.56 -24.60
C TRP A 108 -11.53 -13.55 -23.68
N GLN A 109 -12.32 -14.48 -24.24
CA GLN A 109 -13.00 -15.50 -23.44
C GLN A 109 -12.02 -16.50 -22.82
N GLY A 110 -11.03 -16.95 -23.61
CA GLY A 110 -9.99 -17.85 -23.12
C GLY A 110 -9.13 -17.17 -22.05
N GLN A 111 -8.76 -15.91 -22.27
CA GLN A 111 -7.98 -15.13 -21.31
C GLN A 111 -8.73 -14.90 -19.99
N ALA A 112 -10.02 -14.56 -20.04
CA ALA A 112 -10.82 -14.37 -18.83
C ALA A 112 -10.92 -15.66 -18.01
N ALA A 113 -11.15 -16.80 -18.66
CA ALA A 113 -11.19 -18.11 -18.00
C ALA A 113 -9.83 -18.52 -17.39
N ALA A 114 -8.72 -18.11 -18.01
CA ALA A 114 -7.38 -18.38 -17.48
C ALA A 114 -7.02 -17.52 -16.26
N LEU A 115 -7.49 -16.26 -16.22
CA LEU A 115 -7.18 -15.31 -15.16
C LEU A 115 -8.10 -15.41 -13.95
N ILE A 116 -9.34 -15.89 -14.13
CA ILE A 116 -10.38 -15.89 -13.11
C ILE A 116 -10.87 -17.33 -12.89
N PRO A 117 -10.50 -17.98 -11.77
CA PRO A 117 -10.81 -19.39 -11.51
C PRO A 117 -12.31 -19.71 -11.40
N ASP A 118 -13.13 -18.76 -10.95
CA ASP A 118 -14.58 -18.93 -10.87
C ASP A 118 -15.21 -18.62 -12.25
N PRO A 119 -15.79 -19.62 -12.94
CA PRO A 119 -16.34 -19.44 -14.28
C PRO A 119 -17.58 -18.53 -14.32
N VAL A 120 -18.37 -18.50 -13.24
CA VAL A 120 -19.56 -17.64 -13.15
C VAL A 120 -19.12 -16.19 -13.03
N LEU A 121 -18.15 -15.94 -12.15
CA LEU A 121 -17.54 -14.62 -12.00
C LEU A 121 -16.86 -14.18 -13.29
N ALA A 122 -16.07 -15.05 -13.93
CA ALA A 122 -15.35 -14.76 -15.17
C ALA A 122 -16.30 -14.32 -16.28
N ALA A 123 -17.41 -15.03 -16.47
CA ALA A 123 -18.42 -14.68 -17.47
C ALA A 123 -19.09 -13.33 -17.18
N ASP A 124 -19.46 -13.07 -15.92
CA ASP A 124 -20.07 -11.81 -15.49
C ASP A 124 -19.14 -10.60 -15.70
N VAL A 125 -17.90 -10.67 -15.21
CA VAL A 125 -16.96 -9.55 -15.35
C VAL A 125 -16.48 -9.38 -16.80
N LEU A 126 -16.41 -10.45 -17.59
CA LEU A 126 -16.08 -10.35 -19.02
C LEU A 126 -17.18 -9.63 -19.79
N ALA A 127 -18.44 -9.85 -19.46
CA ALA A 127 -19.55 -9.13 -20.09
C ALA A 127 -19.46 -7.62 -19.81
N GLU A 128 -19.16 -7.23 -18.57
CA GLU A 128 -18.94 -5.82 -18.21
C GLU A 128 -17.69 -5.23 -18.87
N ALA A 129 -16.57 -5.96 -18.86
CA ALA A 129 -15.33 -5.53 -19.53
C ALA A 129 -15.57 -5.31 -21.04
N ARG A 130 -16.30 -6.22 -21.71
CA ARG A 130 -16.69 -6.07 -23.12
C ARG A 130 -17.49 -4.80 -23.34
N ALA A 131 -18.49 -4.52 -22.51
CA ALA A 131 -19.30 -3.30 -22.65
C ALA A 131 -18.45 -2.02 -22.58
N VAL A 132 -17.42 -2.00 -21.73
CA VAL A 132 -16.47 -0.89 -21.64
C VAL A 132 -15.54 -0.82 -22.86
N LEU A 133 -14.94 -1.94 -23.25
CA LEU A 133 -13.95 -2.01 -24.34
C LEU A 133 -14.57 -1.83 -25.74
N ASP A 134 -15.85 -2.16 -25.89
CA ASP A 134 -16.60 -2.03 -27.13
C ASP A 134 -17.24 -0.65 -27.30
N ASP A 135 -17.26 0.18 -26.26
CA ASP A 135 -17.78 1.54 -26.36
C ASP A 135 -16.80 2.42 -27.18
N PRO A 136 -17.21 2.89 -28.37
CA PRO A 136 -16.34 3.69 -29.23
C PRO A 136 -15.95 5.03 -28.62
N THR A 137 -16.73 5.55 -27.65
CA THR A 137 -16.41 6.80 -26.94
C THR A 137 -15.28 6.62 -25.93
N LEU A 138 -15.01 5.38 -25.52
CA LEU A 138 -13.97 5.03 -24.55
C LEU A 138 -12.69 4.48 -25.19
N GLY A 139 -12.67 4.26 -26.51
CA GLY A 139 -11.54 3.64 -27.21
C GLY A 139 -10.20 4.34 -26.98
N PHE A 140 -10.20 5.67 -26.76
CA PHE A 140 -9.00 6.44 -26.46
C PHE A 140 -8.32 6.04 -25.13
N LEU A 141 -9.04 5.44 -24.18
CA LEU A 141 -8.51 4.94 -22.91
C LEU A 141 -7.66 3.67 -23.08
N PHE A 142 -7.86 2.96 -24.19
CA PHE A 142 -7.28 1.66 -24.45
C PHE A 142 -6.32 1.67 -25.65
N ALA A 143 -5.95 2.86 -26.12
CA ALA A 143 -5.00 3.00 -27.20
C ALA A 143 -3.59 2.49 -26.78
N PRO A 144 -2.74 2.05 -27.73
CA PRO A 144 -1.44 1.43 -27.43
C PRO A 144 -0.45 2.33 -26.69
N ASP A 145 -0.60 3.65 -26.78
CA ASP A 145 0.23 4.67 -26.15
C ASP A 145 -0.22 5.03 -24.72
N THR A 146 -1.30 4.42 -24.24
CA THR A 146 -1.78 4.58 -22.87
C THR A 146 -1.07 3.60 -21.92
N LEU A 147 -0.90 4.00 -20.66
CA LEU A 147 -0.22 3.20 -19.64
C LEU A 147 -1.25 2.64 -18.65
N ALA A 148 -1.25 1.33 -18.44
CA ALA A 148 -2.07 0.66 -17.43
C ALA A 148 -1.27 0.45 -16.13
N GLU A 149 -1.94 0.43 -14.97
CA GLU A 149 -1.35 0.06 -13.67
C GLU A 149 -0.01 0.77 -13.36
N VAL A 150 -0.03 2.11 -13.50
CA VAL A 150 1.18 2.92 -13.32
C VAL A 150 1.45 3.14 -11.84
N ALA A 151 2.50 2.50 -11.34
CA ALA A 151 3.03 2.79 -10.01
C ALA A 151 3.60 4.22 -9.96
N VAL A 152 3.11 5.01 -9.02
CA VAL A 152 3.54 6.40 -8.80
C VAL A 152 4.00 6.59 -7.37
N THR A 153 5.07 7.36 -7.20
CA THR A 153 5.56 7.78 -5.90
C THR A 153 5.89 9.26 -5.95
N GLY A 154 5.52 9.99 -4.91
CA GLY A 154 5.83 11.40 -4.77
C GLY A 154 5.60 11.89 -3.36
N LEU A 155 5.55 13.22 -3.20
CA LEU A 155 5.33 13.84 -1.90
C LEU A 155 3.98 14.54 -1.83
N TRP A 156 3.31 14.43 -0.69
CA TRP A 156 2.18 15.28 -0.33
C TRP A 156 2.37 15.77 1.10
N LEU A 157 2.38 17.09 1.29
CA LEU A 157 2.67 17.72 2.58
C LEU A 157 3.99 17.22 3.21
N GLY A 158 5.01 16.99 2.37
CA GLY A 158 6.31 16.48 2.80
C GLY A 158 6.35 14.99 3.18
N ARG A 159 5.24 14.26 3.06
CA ARG A 159 5.18 12.81 3.30
C ARG A 159 5.22 12.03 1.99
N PRO A 160 5.91 10.88 1.94
CA PRO A 160 5.85 10.00 0.79
C PRO A 160 4.41 9.49 0.59
N VAL A 161 3.97 9.52 -0.66
CA VAL A 161 2.72 8.96 -1.15
C VAL A 161 3.06 7.95 -2.23
N THR A 162 2.50 6.74 -2.16
CA THR A 162 2.70 5.70 -3.15
C THR A 162 1.38 5.02 -3.51
N GLY A 163 1.16 4.73 -4.79
CA GLY A 163 -0.05 4.07 -5.26
C GLY A 163 0.06 3.63 -6.73
N SER A 164 -0.98 2.95 -7.22
CA SER A 164 -1.11 2.56 -8.63
C SER A 164 -2.27 3.33 -9.27
N ILE A 165 -2.07 3.79 -10.50
CA ILE A 165 -3.10 4.44 -11.32
C ILE A 165 -3.56 3.43 -12.38
N ASP A 166 -4.86 3.11 -12.40
CA ASP A 166 -5.45 2.13 -13.32
C ASP A 166 -5.15 2.46 -14.80
N ARG A 167 -5.29 3.73 -15.18
CA ARG A 167 -4.97 4.22 -16.53
C ARG A 167 -4.39 5.63 -16.53
N LEU A 168 -3.29 5.79 -17.25
CA LEU A 168 -2.59 7.06 -17.41
C LEU A 168 -2.33 7.36 -18.90
N ILE A 169 -2.75 8.53 -19.34
CA ILE A 169 -2.51 9.01 -20.71
C ILE A 169 -1.61 10.22 -20.64
N VAL A 170 -0.45 10.12 -21.30
CA VAL A 170 0.62 11.12 -21.22
C VAL A 170 0.87 11.69 -22.62
N THR A 171 0.42 12.92 -22.83
CA THR A 171 0.58 13.66 -24.10
C THR A 171 1.51 14.86 -23.91
N PRO A 172 2.00 15.52 -24.97
CA PRO A 172 2.88 16.68 -24.83
C PRO A 172 2.27 17.83 -23.98
N ASP A 173 0.96 18.04 -24.02
CA ASP A 173 0.28 19.16 -23.36
C ASP A 173 -0.46 18.78 -22.06
N ARG A 174 -0.79 17.50 -21.87
CA ARG A 174 -1.54 17.04 -20.68
C ARG A 174 -1.18 15.64 -20.21
N VAL A 175 -1.52 15.38 -18.95
CA VAL A 175 -1.53 14.08 -18.31
C VAL A 175 -2.93 13.83 -17.78
N LEU A 176 -3.60 12.80 -18.30
CA LEU A 176 -4.94 12.39 -17.86
C LEU A 176 -4.84 11.13 -17.00
N ILE A 177 -5.25 11.27 -15.74
CA ILE A 177 -5.35 10.21 -14.74
C ILE A 177 -6.77 9.67 -14.78
N VAL A 178 -6.94 8.36 -14.97
CA VAL A 178 -8.25 7.71 -14.95
C VAL A 178 -8.23 6.57 -13.94
N ASP A 179 -9.19 6.60 -13.03
CA ASP A 179 -9.42 5.55 -12.02
C ASP A 179 -10.75 4.85 -12.35
N TYR A 180 -10.76 3.52 -12.30
CA TYR A 180 -11.88 2.69 -12.71
C TYR A 180 -12.69 2.29 -11.48
N LYS A 181 -14.01 2.49 -11.56
CA LYS A 181 -14.93 2.23 -10.44
C LYS A 181 -16.11 1.37 -10.89
N SER A 182 -16.30 0.25 -10.19
CA SER A 182 -17.36 -0.73 -10.45
C SER A 182 -18.55 -0.61 -9.50
N ASN A 183 -18.69 0.54 -8.84
CA ASN A 183 -19.81 0.88 -7.95
C ASN A 183 -21.15 0.57 -8.61
N ALA A 184 -22.11 0.11 -7.80
CA ALA A 184 -23.45 -0.21 -8.27
C ALA A 184 -24.27 1.07 -8.48
N VAL A 185 -24.04 2.08 -7.63
CA VAL A 185 -24.64 3.39 -7.74
C VAL A 185 -23.62 4.35 -8.34
N ILE A 186 -24.02 5.01 -9.41
CA ILE A 186 -23.19 5.96 -10.14
C ILE A 186 -23.67 7.38 -9.82
N PRO A 187 -22.78 8.30 -9.39
CA PRO A 187 -23.17 9.66 -9.05
C PRO A 187 -23.62 10.43 -10.30
N PRO A 188 -24.67 11.26 -10.24
CA PRO A 188 -25.19 11.94 -11.43
C PRO A 188 -24.29 13.07 -11.95
N ASP A 189 -23.32 13.51 -11.16
CA ASP A 189 -22.42 14.62 -11.49
C ASP A 189 -21.10 14.53 -10.69
N PRO A 190 -20.04 15.26 -11.11
CA PRO A 190 -18.76 15.28 -10.43
C PRO A 190 -18.76 15.75 -8.97
N ALA A 191 -19.70 16.61 -8.57
CA ALA A 191 -19.79 17.11 -7.19
C ALA A 191 -20.41 16.07 -6.24
N SER A 192 -21.17 15.13 -6.80
CA SER A 192 -21.77 14.00 -6.09
C SER A 192 -20.82 12.80 -5.94
N VAL A 193 -19.61 12.84 -6.50
CA VAL A 193 -18.62 11.74 -6.40
C VAL A 193 -18.18 11.54 -4.94
N PRO A 194 -18.10 10.29 -4.44
CA PRO A 194 -17.66 10.00 -3.08
C PRO A 194 -16.31 10.65 -2.74
N GLU A 195 -16.24 11.27 -1.57
CA GLU A 195 -15.10 12.10 -1.18
C GLU A 195 -13.77 11.34 -1.15
N GLY A 196 -13.78 10.05 -0.80
CA GLY A 196 -12.59 9.20 -0.80
C GLY A 196 -12.00 9.02 -2.21
N ILE A 197 -12.85 8.94 -3.24
CA ILE A 197 -12.41 8.85 -4.64
C ILE A 197 -11.79 10.17 -5.08
N LEU A 198 -12.45 11.30 -4.74
CA LEU A 198 -11.93 12.64 -5.04
C LEU A 198 -10.57 12.91 -4.36
N ARG A 199 -10.40 12.47 -3.10
CA ARG A 199 -9.13 12.59 -2.37
C ARG A 199 -8.02 11.75 -3.02
N GLN A 200 -8.34 10.51 -3.39
CA GLN A 200 -7.40 9.61 -4.07
C GLN A 200 -6.90 10.23 -5.38
N LEU A 201 -7.81 10.66 -6.26
CA LEU A 201 -7.45 11.31 -7.52
C LEU A 201 -6.70 12.63 -7.33
N GLY A 202 -7.01 13.36 -6.25
CA GLY A 202 -6.26 14.57 -5.92
C GLY A 202 -4.83 14.29 -5.51
N ALA A 203 -4.59 13.22 -4.75
CA ALA A 203 -3.23 12.82 -4.39
C ALA A 203 -2.43 12.40 -5.63
N TYR A 204 -3.04 11.66 -6.56
CA TYR A 204 -2.39 11.36 -7.85
C TYR A 204 -2.09 12.62 -8.65
N ALA A 205 -3.05 13.56 -8.74
CA ALA A 205 -2.84 14.81 -9.46
C ALA A 205 -1.70 15.64 -8.85
N GLN A 206 -1.61 15.68 -7.52
CA GLN A 206 -0.53 16.35 -6.80
C GLN A 206 0.84 15.70 -7.05
N VAL A 207 0.91 14.37 -7.07
CA VAL A 207 2.15 13.64 -7.35
C VAL A 207 2.57 13.82 -8.80
N LEU A 208 1.66 13.63 -9.75
CA LEU A 208 2.00 13.79 -11.17
C LEU A 208 2.30 15.23 -11.58
N GLY A 209 1.73 16.22 -10.91
CA GLY A 209 2.11 17.62 -11.11
C GLY A 209 3.57 17.93 -10.74
N GLN A 210 4.19 17.12 -9.86
CA GLN A 210 5.63 17.24 -9.56
C GLN A 210 6.50 16.55 -10.62
N ILE A 211 5.99 15.47 -11.22
CA ILE A 211 6.70 14.70 -12.26
C ILE A 211 6.61 15.40 -13.62
N TYR A 212 5.46 16.03 -13.91
CA TYR A 212 5.16 16.71 -15.17
C TYR A 212 4.80 18.19 -14.94
N PRO A 213 5.76 19.04 -14.55
CA PRO A 213 5.48 20.43 -14.18
C PRO A 213 4.95 21.29 -15.33
N ASP A 214 5.31 20.94 -16.58
CA ASP A 214 4.94 21.69 -17.78
C ASP A 214 3.64 21.18 -18.44
N ARG A 215 2.94 20.21 -17.83
CA ARG A 215 1.75 19.58 -18.41
C ARG A 215 0.51 19.85 -17.56
N ARG A 216 -0.63 20.00 -18.22
CA ARG A 216 -1.92 20.09 -17.52
C ARG A 216 -2.28 18.75 -16.93
N ILE A 217 -2.59 18.71 -15.64
CA ILE A 217 -3.01 17.49 -14.96
C ILE A 217 -4.54 17.43 -14.93
N GLU A 218 -5.09 16.38 -15.52
CA GLU A 218 -6.52 16.12 -15.60
C GLU A 218 -6.84 14.80 -14.90
N THR A 219 -8.04 14.70 -14.35
CA THR A 219 -8.51 13.52 -13.61
C THR A 219 -9.90 13.14 -14.08
N ALA A 220 -10.16 11.84 -14.21
CA ALA A 220 -11.47 11.31 -14.52
C ALA A 220 -11.72 10.00 -13.78
N VAL A 221 -12.99 9.64 -13.66
CA VAL A 221 -13.42 8.30 -13.21
C VAL A 221 -14.10 7.61 -14.39
N LEU A 222 -13.77 6.35 -14.62
CA LEU A 222 -14.55 5.48 -15.50
C LEU A 222 -15.46 4.61 -14.64
N TRP A 223 -16.77 4.86 -14.70
CA TRP A 223 -17.76 4.01 -14.05
C TRP A 223 -18.04 2.82 -14.95
N THR A 224 -17.59 1.62 -14.57
CA THR A 224 -17.63 0.45 -15.47
C THR A 224 -19.02 -0.18 -15.58
N ARG A 225 -19.86 -0.01 -14.55
CA ARG A 225 -21.20 -0.60 -14.48
C ARG A 225 -22.17 -0.03 -15.53
N ALA A 226 -22.07 1.27 -15.78
CA ALA A 226 -22.65 1.91 -16.95
C ALA A 226 -21.48 2.70 -17.55
N PRO A 227 -20.80 2.18 -18.60
CA PRO A 227 -19.50 2.63 -19.12
C PRO A 227 -19.46 4.13 -19.37
N TRP A 228 -19.28 4.91 -18.30
CA TRP A 228 -19.45 6.34 -18.30
C TRP A 228 -18.17 6.97 -17.82
N PHE A 229 -17.55 7.68 -18.75
CA PHE A 229 -16.39 8.50 -18.48
C PHE A 229 -16.82 9.85 -17.89
N MET A 230 -16.40 10.09 -16.66
CA MET A 230 -16.71 11.32 -15.93
C MET A 230 -15.44 12.11 -15.66
N SER A 231 -15.23 13.18 -16.42
CA SER A 231 -14.16 14.15 -16.14
C SER A 231 -14.44 14.91 -14.85
N LEU A 232 -13.41 15.06 -14.01
CA LEU A 232 -13.53 15.76 -12.74
C LEU A 232 -12.87 17.14 -12.81
N PRO A 233 -13.63 18.22 -12.53
CA PRO A 233 -13.07 19.57 -12.46
C PRO A 233 -11.91 19.66 -11.43
N PRO A 234 -10.79 20.32 -11.76
CA PRO A 234 -9.63 20.40 -10.87
C PRO A 234 -9.95 20.98 -9.48
N GLY A 235 -10.89 21.93 -9.41
CA GLY A 235 -11.31 22.54 -8.15
C GLY A 235 -11.96 21.57 -7.16
N ILE A 236 -12.75 20.61 -7.66
CA ILE A 236 -13.46 19.63 -6.82
C ILE A 236 -12.45 18.67 -6.19
N VAL A 237 -11.55 18.13 -7.02
CA VAL A 237 -10.52 17.18 -6.62
C VAL A 237 -9.51 17.82 -5.67
N ARG A 238 -9.03 19.03 -5.99
CA ARG A 238 -8.13 19.80 -5.12
C ARG A 238 -8.79 20.13 -3.78
N GLY A 239 -10.06 20.55 -3.81
CA GLY A 239 -10.83 20.83 -2.61
C GLY A 239 -10.98 19.59 -1.73
N ALA A 240 -11.27 18.43 -2.31
CA ALA A 240 -11.37 17.18 -1.57
C ALA A 240 -10.03 16.78 -0.92
N LEU A 241 -8.92 16.83 -1.68
CA LEU A 241 -7.59 16.55 -1.14
C LEU A 241 -7.22 17.49 0.01
N SER A 242 -7.56 18.79 -0.06
CA SER A 242 -7.28 19.73 1.03
C SER A 242 -8.04 19.41 2.32
N ARG A 243 -9.18 18.70 2.23
CA ARG A 243 -9.94 18.21 3.38
C ARG A 243 -9.47 16.84 3.87
N ALA A 244 -8.57 16.18 3.15
CA ALA A 244 -7.98 14.93 3.61
C ALA A 244 -7.09 15.21 4.83
N THR A 245 -7.38 14.52 5.92
CA THR A 245 -6.53 14.55 7.10
C THR A 245 -5.45 13.49 6.94
N ILE A 246 -4.18 13.87 7.09
CA ILE A 246 -3.09 12.90 7.24
C ILE A 246 -3.45 12.00 8.44
N PRO A 247 -3.62 10.67 8.26
CA PRO A 247 -3.85 9.79 9.39
C PRO A 247 -2.69 9.97 10.38
N ARG A 248 -3.01 10.34 11.63
CA ARG A 248 -2.03 10.31 12.71
C ARG A 248 -1.54 8.88 12.78
N ALA A 249 -0.22 8.67 12.68
CA ALA A 249 0.35 7.36 12.95
C ALA A 249 -0.09 6.96 14.35
N THR A 250 -0.97 5.97 14.46
CA THR A 250 -1.37 5.40 15.74
C THR A 250 -0.09 4.84 16.33
N ILE A 251 0.39 5.44 17.41
CA ILE A 251 1.50 4.92 18.20
C ILE A 251 0.91 3.71 18.94
N PRO A 252 1.34 2.47 18.64
CA PRO A 252 0.99 1.32 19.49
C PRO A 252 1.66 1.45 20.87
#